data_AF-A0A9R0W8K2-F1
#
_entry.id   AF-A0A9R0W8K2-F1
#
_cell.length_a   1.000
_cell.length_b   1.000
_cell.length_c   1.000
_cell.angle_alpha   90.00
_cell.angle_beta   90.00
_cell.angle_gamma   90.00
#
_symmetry.space_group_name_H-M   'P 1'
#
loop_
_entity.id
_entity.type
_entity.pdbx_description
1 polymer ?
#
loop_
_entity_poly.entity_id
_entity_poly.type
_entity_poly.pdbx_seq_one_letter_code
_entity_poly.pdbx_strand_id
1 'polypeptide(L)'
;MSHPLYPALLTAFIECQKVGAPPEIVGRLSALAGNLDSDPGDRHQDPVPDPELDEFMETYCDVLVRYKQELTRPIQEADQFFRAMEAQMESFTLGICAFVTTTSICFSDSEIGNGSADYCRAGTLVHDRLSIYRANANNHACGCELFLCI
;
A
#
# COMPACT_ATOMS: atom_id res chain seq x y z
N MET A 1 31.79 25.43 5.77
CA MET A 1 31.04 26.19 6.78
C MET A 1 29.58 26.21 6.35
N SER A 2 28.72 25.44 7.02
CA SER A 2 27.28 25.40 6.77
C SER A 2 26.54 26.32 7.74
N HIS A 3 25.43 26.91 7.28
CA HIS A 3 24.60 27.79 8.09
C HIS A 3 23.96 27.02 9.28
N PRO A 4 23.82 27.60 10.48
CA PRO A 4 23.22 26.93 11.64
C PRO A 4 21.80 26.42 11.41
N LEU A 5 21.01 27.12 10.59
CA LEU A 5 19.65 26.71 10.20
C LEU A 5 19.61 25.66 9.07
N TYR A 6 20.74 25.34 8.44
CA TYR A 6 20.78 24.39 7.33
C TYR A 6 20.29 22.97 7.70
N PRO A 7 20.70 22.38 8.84
CA PRO A 7 20.20 21.06 9.23
C PRO A 7 18.67 21.04 9.43
N ALA A 8 18.10 22.10 10.01
CA ALA A 8 16.66 22.22 10.20
C ALA A 8 15.91 22.30 8.87
N LEU A 9 16.39 23.15 7.95
CA LEU A 9 15.85 23.29 6.59
C LEU A 9 15.87 21.96 5.84
N LEU A 10 17.02 21.28 5.85
CA LEU A 10 17.20 20.03 5.14
C LEU A 10 16.34 18.92 5.75
N THR A 11 16.19 18.90 7.07
CA THR A 11 15.28 17.97 7.76
C THR A 11 13.83 18.19 7.33
N ALA A 12 13.35 19.44 7.32
CA ALA A 12 12.01 19.77 6.84
C ALA A 12 11.80 19.33 5.38
N PHE A 13 12.82 19.53 4.53
CA PHE A 13 12.77 19.09 3.13
C PHE A 13 12.70 17.56 3.00
N ILE A 14 13.54 16.83 3.74
CA ILE A 14 13.53 15.36 3.76
C ILE A 14 12.15 14.85 4.21
N GLU A 15 11.56 15.47 5.23
CA GLU A 15 10.23 15.12 5.72
C GLU A 15 9.12 15.36 4.69
N CYS A 16 9.23 16.40 3.85
CA CYS A 16 8.34 16.59 2.70
C CYS A 16 8.50 15.45 1.68
N GLN A 17 9.73 15.07 1.36
CA GLN A 17 10.01 14.03 0.35
C GLN A 17 9.55 12.63 0.77
N LYS A 18 9.37 12.40 2.07
CA LYS A 18 8.83 11.13 2.58
C LYS A 18 7.34 10.98 2.32
N VAL A 19 6.61 12.07 2.05
CA VAL A 19 5.16 12.01 1.83
C VAL A 19 4.86 11.28 0.52
N GLY A 20 4.17 10.14 0.63
CA GLY A 20 3.82 9.30 -0.53
C GLY A 20 4.99 8.48 -1.10
N ALA A 21 6.18 8.55 -0.52
CA ALA A 21 7.33 7.80 -1.01
C ALA A 21 7.22 6.29 -0.66
N PRO A 22 7.75 5.40 -1.52
CA PRO A 22 7.85 3.97 -1.19
C PRO A 22 8.74 3.73 0.05
N PRO A 23 8.53 2.63 0.79
CA PRO A 23 9.28 2.33 2.01
C PRO A 23 10.81 2.32 1.84
N GLU A 24 11.31 1.86 0.69
CA GLU A 24 12.74 1.88 0.36
C GLU A 24 13.30 3.31 0.33
N ILE A 25 12.57 4.23 -0.31
CA ILE A 25 12.96 5.63 -0.42
C ILE A 25 12.87 6.32 0.93
N VAL A 26 11.80 6.06 1.68
CA VAL A 26 11.63 6.55 3.07
C VAL A 26 12.80 6.10 3.95
N GLY A 27 13.23 4.84 3.84
CA GLY A 27 14.37 4.31 4.57
C GLY A 27 15.68 5.04 4.26
N ARG A 28 15.96 5.28 2.97
CA ARG A 28 17.14 6.04 2.52
C ARG A 28 17.11 7.49 3.01
N LEU A 29 15.94 8.13 2.95
CA LEU A 29 15.72 9.49 3.43
C LEU A 29 15.89 9.60 4.95
N SER A 30 15.37 8.63 5.71
CA SER A 30 15.56 8.56 7.16
C SER A 30 17.03 8.35 7.56
N ALA A 31 17.79 7.55 6.80
CA ALA A 31 19.22 7.39 7.02
C ALA A 31 19.99 8.70 6.77
N LEU A 32 19.59 9.47 5.75
CA LEU A 32 20.17 10.77 5.47
C LEU A 32 19.89 11.78 6.60
N ALA A 33 18.66 11.83 7.11
CA ALA A 33 18.30 12.67 8.24
C ALA A 33 19.11 12.32 9.51
N GLY A 34 19.27 11.03 9.82
CA GLY A 34 20.06 10.60 10.99
C GLY A 34 21.54 11.00 10.94
N ASN A 35 22.12 11.16 9.74
CA ASN A 35 23.50 11.66 9.61
C ASN A 35 23.63 13.15 9.99
N LEU A 36 22.55 13.93 9.87
CA LEU A 36 22.54 15.36 10.25
C LEU A 36 22.53 15.54 11.77
N ASP A 37 21.87 14.63 12.51
CA ASP A 37 21.85 14.64 13.98
C ASP A 37 23.15 14.12 14.61
N SER A 38 23.92 13.33 13.86
CA SER A 38 25.14 12.65 14.32
C SER A 38 26.40 13.50 14.25
N ASP A 39 26.36 14.62 13.52
CA ASP A 39 27.47 15.55 13.37
C ASP A 39 27.17 16.83 14.19
N PRO A 40 27.58 16.90 15.47
CA PRO A 40 27.57 18.15 16.19
C PRO A 40 28.73 18.97 15.62
N GLY A 41 28.46 19.66 14.50
CA GLY A 41 29.45 20.43 13.76
C GLY A 41 30.38 21.19 14.70
N ASP A 42 31.69 21.09 14.41
CA ASP A 42 32.75 21.81 15.09
C ASP A 42 32.32 23.25 15.37
N ARG A 43 32.26 23.61 16.66
CA ARG A 43 31.74 24.88 17.20
C ARG A 43 32.64 26.09 16.86
N HIS A 44 33.23 26.12 15.69
CA HIS A 44 34.20 27.14 15.32
C HIS A 44 33.61 28.16 14.36
N GLN A 45 33.51 29.37 14.93
CA GLN A 45 33.17 30.67 14.35
C GLN A 45 31.66 30.89 14.16
N ASP A 46 31.13 31.80 14.99
CA ASP A 46 29.85 32.45 14.74
C ASP A 46 29.85 32.98 13.30
N PRO A 47 28.95 32.49 12.43
CA PRO A 47 28.75 33.07 11.12
C PRO A 47 28.46 34.56 11.29
N VAL A 48 28.90 35.38 10.34
CA VAL A 48 28.45 36.78 10.29
C VAL A 48 26.91 36.74 10.26
N PRO A 49 26.23 37.38 11.24
CA PRO A 49 24.77 37.37 11.27
C PRO A 49 24.23 37.98 9.98
N ASP A 50 23.43 37.22 9.26
CA ASP A 50 22.73 37.65 8.04
C ASP A 50 21.23 37.49 8.29
N PRO A 51 20.57 38.55 8.82
CA PRO A 51 19.18 38.47 9.24
C PRO A 51 18.22 38.21 8.07
N GLU A 52 18.58 38.62 6.85
CA GLU A 52 17.78 38.36 5.66
C GLU A 52 17.82 36.86 5.30
N LEU A 53 19.01 36.25 5.40
CA LEU A 53 19.16 34.81 5.21
C LEU A 53 18.46 34.03 6.33
N ASP A 54 18.57 34.46 7.58
CA ASP A 54 17.88 33.84 8.72
C ASP A 54 16.36 33.82 8.50
N GLU A 55 15.76 34.96 8.16
CA GLU A 55 14.33 35.08 7.86
C GLU A 55 13.92 34.19 6.69
N PHE A 56 14.74 34.13 5.62
CA PHE A 56 14.49 33.26 4.48
C PHE A 56 14.49 31.78 4.90
N MET A 57 15.49 31.35 5.67
CA MET A 57 15.64 29.96 6.11
C MET A 57 14.46 29.53 6.99
N GLU A 58 14.04 30.38 7.93
CA GLU A 58 12.87 30.13 8.79
C GLU A 58 11.57 30.08 7.98
N THR A 59 11.35 31.08 7.12
CA THR A 59 10.15 31.14 6.27
C THR A 59 10.05 29.93 5.34
N TYR A 60 11.18 29.49 4.78
CA TYR A 60 11.20 28.32 3.91
C TYR A 60 10.91 27.03 4.68
N CYS A 61 11.43 26.88 5.91
CA CYS A 61 11.05 25.76 6.79
C CYS A 61 9.52 25.73 7.00
N ASP A 62 8.90 26.87 7.28
CA ASP A 62 7.45 26.97 7.49
C ASP A 62 6.65 26.63 6.22
N VAL A 63 7.14 27.05 5.05
CA VAL A 63 6.55 26.68 3.76
C VAL A 63 6.64 25.18 3.54
N LEU A 64 7.78 24.54 3.83
CA LEU A 64 7.95 23.10 3.72
C LEU A 64 7.00 22.34 4.66
N VAL A 65 6.90 22.75 5.93
CA VAL A 65 5.99 22.11 6.89
C VAL A 65 4.54 22.18 6.41
N ARG A 66 4.11 23.34 5.91
CA ARG A 66 2.75 23.49 5.33
C ARG A 66 2.57 22.64 4.08
N TYR A 67 3.55 22.64 3.18
CA TYR A 67 3.51 21.83 1.97
C TYR A 67 3.39 20.34 2.29
N LYS A 68 4.12 19.83 3.28
CA LYS A 68 3.99 18.45 3.78
C LYS A 68 2.54 18.13 4.19
N GLN A 69 1.92 19.02 4.96
CA GLN A 69 0.54 18.84 5.43
C GLN A 69 -0.45 18.84 4.25
N GLU A 70 -0.28 19.77 3.32
CA GLU A 70 -1.12 19.89 2.12
C GLU A 70 -0.99 18.69 1.19
N LEU A 71 0.22 18.09 1.06
CA LEU A 71 0.44 16.88 0.27
C LEU A 71 -0.09 15.61 0.95
N THR A 72 -0.05 15.55 2.29
CA THR A 72 -0.44 14.34 3.02
C THR A 72 -1.91 13.98 2.76
N ARG A 73 -2.78 15.00 2.74
CA ARG A 73 -4.22 14.83 2.53
C ARG A 73 -4.59 14.16 1.20
N PRO A 74 -4.21 14.70 0.01
CA PRO A 74 -4.58 14.10 -1.27
C PRO A 74 -4.01 12.69 -1.46
N ILE A 75 -2.84 12.40 -0.87
CA ILE A 75 -2.25 11.06 -0.91
C ILE A 75 -3.06 10.07 -0.08
N GLN A 76 -3.49 10.45 1.12
CA GLN A 76 -4.36 9.61 1.96
C GLN A 76 -5.74 9.41 1.33
N GLU A 77 -6.33 10.47 0.77
CA GLU A 77 -7.60 10.40 0.06
C GLU A 77 -7.51 9.47 -1.16
N ALA A 78 -6.41 9.53 -1.92
CA ALA A 78 -6.18 8.61 -3.04
C ALA A 78 -5.99 7.16 -2.59
N ASP A 79 -5.18 6.89 -1.55
CA ASP A 79 -5.00 5.54 -0.99
C ASP A 79 -6.34 4.96 -0.54
N GLN A 80 -7.16 5.75 0.15
CA GLN A 80 -8.50 5.33 0.56
C GLN A 80 -9.41 5.03 -0.64
N PHE A 81 -9.36 5.87 -1.68
CA PHE A 81 -10.11 5.64 -2.92
C PHE A 81 -9.71 4.32 -3.59
N PHE A 82 -8.41 4.05 -3.70
CA PHE A 82 -7.92 2.80 -4.30
C PHE A 82 -8.30 1.58 -3.47
N ARG A 83 -8.20 1.64 -2.13
CA ARG A 83 -8.65 0.55 -1.24
C ARG A 83 -10.14 0.27 -1.36
N ALA A 84 -10.96 1.32 -1.48
CA ALA A 84 -12.40 1.16 -1.66
C ALA A 84 -12.75 0.51 -3.01
N MET A 85 -11.97 0.80 -4.05
CA MET A 85 -12.11 0.16 -5.36
C MET A 85 -11.66 -1.30 -5.33
N GLU A 86 -10.52 -1.58 -4.70
CA GLU A 86 -9.98 -2.94 -4.51
C GLU A 86 -10.98 -3.83 -3.78
N ALA A 87 -11.57 -3.36 -2.67
CA ALA A 87 -12.59 -4.10 -1.93
C ALA A 87 -13.86 -4.38 -2.76
N GLN A 88 -14.27 -3.46 -3.64
CA GLN A 88 -15.39 -3.69 -4.55
C GLN A 88 -15.04 -4.78 -5.58
N MET A 89 -13.85 -4.73 -6.16
CA MET A 89 -13.37 -5.74 -7.11
C MET A 89 -13.27 -7.13 -6.46
N GLU A 90 -12.78 -7.22 -5.23
CA GLU A 90 -12.76 -8.46 -4.44
C GLU A 90 -14.18 -9.02 -4.21
N SER A 91 -15.16 -8.15 -3.94
CA SER A 91 -16.54 -8.58 -3.73
C SER A 91 -17.17 -9.15 -5.01
N PHE A 92 -16.91 -8.53 -6.18
CA PHE A 92 -17.41 -9.02 -7.47
C PHE A 92 -16.78 -10.36 -7.84
N THR A 93 -15.48 -10.50 -7.67
CA THR A 93 -14.77 -11.75 -7.98
C THR A 93 -15.25 -12.90 -7.09
N LEU A 94 -15.47 -12.65 -5.79
CA LEU A 94 -16.04 -13.65 -4.89
C LEU A 94 -17.49 -14.02 -5.29
N GLY A 95 -18.31 -13.03 -5.62
CA GLY A 95 -19.69 -13.22 -6.07
C GLY A 95 -19.79 -14.01 -7.38
N ILE A 96 -18.96 -13.68 -8.36
CA ILE A 96 -18.86 -14.41 -9.64
C ILE A 96 -18.38 -15.85 -9.38
N CYS A 97 -17.38 -16.05 -8.54
CA CYS A 97 -16.90 -17.38 -8.21
C CYS A 97 -18.00 -18.24 -7.55
N ALA A 98 -18.78 -17.67 -6.63
CA ALA A 98 -19.92 -18.33 -6.01
C ALA A 98 -21.03 -18.64 -7.04
N PHE A 99 -21.34 -17.71 -7.95
CA PHE A 99 -22.32 -17.91 -9.02
C PHE A 99 -21.89 -19.00 -10.01
N VAL A 100 -20.65 -18.97 -10.49
CA VAL A 100 -20.10 -19.98 -11.40
C VAL A 100 -20.06 -21.35 -10.73
N THR A 101 -19.69 -21.42 -9.45
CA THR A 101 -19.71 -22.67 -8.68
C THR A 101 -21.13 -23.20 -8.55
N THR A 102 -22.10 -22.34 -8.21
CA THR A 102 -23.51 -22.74 -8.05
C THR A 102 -24.10 -23.20 -9.39
N THR A 103 -23.87 -22.46 -10.47
CA THR A 103 -24.37 -22.83 -11.81
C THR A 103 -23.69 -24.07 -12.37
N SER A 104 -22.38 -24.27 -12.16
CA SER A 104 -21.70 -25.51 -12.51
C SER A 104 -22.22 -26.72 -11.72
N ILE A 105 -22.57 -26.54 -10.44
CA ILE A 105 -23.24 -27.58 -9.65
C ILE A 105 -24.63 -27.86 -10.23
N CYS A 106 -25.44 -26.83 -10.50
CA CYS A 106 -26.79 -26.97 -11.05
C CYS A 106 -26.82 -27.55 -12.48
N PHE A 107 -25.77 -27.35 -13.29
CA PHE A 107 -25.70 -27.90 -14.65
C PHE A 107 -25.37 -29.41 -14.66
N SER A 108 -24.82 -29.92 -13.55
CA SER A 108 -24.43 -31.33 -13.43
C SER A 108 -25.59 -32.24 -12.99
N ASP A 109 -26.76 -31.69 -12.62
CA ASP A 109 -27.93 -32.40 -12.06
C ASP A 109 -29.08 -32.65 -13.07
N SER A 110 -28.80 -32.75 -14.36
CA SER A 110 -29.82 -33.05 -15.38
C SER A 110 -29.71 -34.50 -15.92
N GLU A 111 -29.99 -35.49 -15.06
CA GLU A 111 -30.41 -36.82 -15.52
C GLU A 111 -31.86 -37.09 -15.07
N ILE A 112 -32.70 -37.42 -16.06
CA ILE A 112 -34.11 -37.78 -15.89
C ILE A 112 -34.18 -39.11 -15.13
N GLY A 113 -34.56 -39.08 -13.84
CA GLY A 113 -34.61 -40.29 -13.03
C GLY A 113 -35.57 -40.18 -11.86
N ASN A 114 -36.72 -40.83 -12.01
CA ASN A 114 -37.84 -40.83 -11.08
C ASN A 114 -37.47 -41.54 -9.77
N GLY A 115 -37.57 -40.90 -8.60
CA GLY A 115 -37.55 -41.63 -7.33
C GLY A 115 -37.17 -40.83 -6.08
N SER A 116 -38.11 -40.81 -5.12
CA SER A 116 -37.99 -40.63 -3.65
C SER A 116 -36.99 -39.61 -3.08
N ALA A 117 -37.53 -38.67 -2.31
CA ALA A 117 -36.81 -37.70 -1.51
C ALA A 117 -35.87 -38.35 -0.49
N ASP A 118 -34.56 -38.12 -0.64
CA ASP A 118 -33.60 -38.18 0.45
C ASP A 118 -32.68 -36.96 0.37
N TYR A 119 -32.72 -36.16 1.43
CA TYR A 119 -32.03 -34.88 1.58
C TYR A 119 -30.51 -35.08 1.66
N CYS A 120 -29.79 -34.63 0.62
CA CYS A 120 -28.33 -34.66 0.60
C CYS A 120 -27.74 -33.64 1.57
N ARG A 121 -27.08 -34.19 2.59
CA ARG A 121 -26.25 -33.55 3.61
C ARG A 121 -25.25 -32.54 3.00
N ALA A 122 -25.60 -31.27 3.00
CA ALA A 122 -24.70 -30.16 2.67
C ALA A 122 -23.68 -29.96 3.81
N GLY A 123 -22.63 -30.77 3.81
CA GLY A 123 -21.52 -30.60 4.72
C GLY A 123 -20.30 -31.31 4.19
N THR A 124 -19.15 -30.63 4.26
CA THR A 124 -17.79 -31.19 4.13
C THR A 124 -17.05 -31.10 2.78
N LEU A 125 -17.19 -30.01 2.00
CA LEU A 125 -16.26 -29.77 0.87
C LEU A 125 -15.68 -28.34 0.73
N VAL A 126 -15.95 -27.46 1.70
CA VAL A 126 -15.41 -26.09 1.68
C VAL A 126 -13.96 -26.05 2.21
N HIS A 127 -13.56 -27.01 3.03
CA HIS A 127 -12.20 -27.05 3.57
C HIS A 127 -11.17 -27.58 2.56
N ASP A 128 -11.59 -28.39 1.58
CA ASP A 128 -10.68 -29.06 0.64
C ASP A 128 -10.27 -28.18 -0.54
N ARG A 129 -11.10 -27.19 -0.91
CA ARG A 129 -10.80 -26.29 -2.04
C ARG A 129 -10.02 -25.02 -1.65
N LEU A 130 -10.06 -24.59 -0.39
CA LEU A 130 -9.13 -23.55 0.08
C LEU A 130 -7.68 -24.05 0.14
N SER A 131 -7.46 -25.36 0.36
CA SER A 131 -6.14 -25.98 0.26
C SER A 131 -5.55 -25.89 -1.14
N ILE A 132 -6.37 -25.97 -2.19
CA ILE A 132 -5.91 -25.88 -3.58
C ILE A 132 -5.36 -24.47 -3.87
N TYR A 133 -6.02 -23.43 -3.39
CA TYR A 133 -5.57 -22.06 -3.63
C TYR A 133 -4.31 -21.70 -2.81
N ARG A 134 -4.14 -22.27 -1.61
CA ARG A 134 -2.95 -22.05 -0.78
C ARG A 134 -1.76 -22.95 -1.15
N ALA A 135 -1.99 -24.11 -1.77
CA ALA A 135 -0.92 -25.03 -2.16
C ALA A 135 -0.20 -24.65 -3.47
N ASN A 136 -0.75 -23.72 -4.27
CA ASN A 136 -0.22 -23.39 -5.60
C ASN A 136 0.87 -22.30 -5.61
N ALA A 137 1.53 -22.06 -4.47
CA ALA A 137 2.68 -21.14 -4.40
C ALA A 137 4.04 -21.84 -4.49
N ASN A 138 4.10 -23.19 -4.53
CA ASN A 138 5.36 -23.88 -4.26
C ASN A 138 5.70 -25.15 -5.06
N ASN A 139 5.03 -25.50 -6.17
CA ASN A 139 5.65 -26.37 -7.18
C ASN A 139 4.80 -26.55 -8.45
N HIS A 140 5.44 -26.23 -9.58
CA HIS A 140 5.38 -26.90 -10.88
C HIS A 140 4.05 -27.52 -11.35
N ALA A 141 3.45 -26.82 -12.34
CA ALA A 141 2.61 -27.35 -13.42
C ALA A 141 1.38 -28.19 -13.02
N CYS A 142 0.24 -27.52 -12.80
CA CYS A 142 -1.05 -28.09 -13.13
C CYS A 142 -1.82 -27.07 -13.98
N GLY A 143 -1.85 -27.34 -15.29
CA GLY A 143 -2.61 -26.55 -16.25
C GLY A 143 -4.10 -26.68 -15.98
N CYS A 144 -4.66 -25.66 -15.35
CA CYS A 144 -6.05 -25.32 -15.56
C CYS A 144 -6.01 -24.01 -16.33
N GLU A 145 -6.21 -24.09 -17.65
CA GLU A 145 -6.38 -22.92 -18.50
C GLU A 145 -7.48 -22.04 -17.88
N LEU A 146 -7.03 -20.94 -17.29
CA LEU A 146 -7.88 -19.82 -16.96
C LEU A 146 -8.28 -19.25 -18.32
N PHE A 147 -9.41 -19.69 -18.87
CA PHE A 147 -9.99 -19.01 -20.03
C PHE A 147 -10.32 -17.61 -19.56
N LEU A 148 -9.44 -16.69 -19.95
CA LEU A 148 -9.49 -15.27 -19.69
C LEU A 148 -10.73 -14.75 -20.44
N CYS A 149 -11.85 -14.60 -19.75
CA CYS A 149 -12.95 -13.79 -20.27
C CYS A 149 -12.52 -12.32 -20.23
N ILE A 150 -11.89 -11.88 -21.33
CA ILE A 150 -11.88 -10.48 -21.80
C ILE A 150 -13.27 -10.15 -22.32
#